data_AF-A0A6I1NTK1-F1
#
_entry.id   AF-A0A6I1NTK1-F1
#
_cell.length_a   1.000
_cell.length_b   1.000
_cell.length_c   1.000
_cell.angle_alpha   90.00
_cell.angle_beta   90.00
_cell.angle_gamma   90.00
#
_symmetry.space_group_name_H-M   'P 1'
#
loop_
_entity.id
_entity.type
_entity.pdbx_description
1 polymer ?
#
loop_
_entity_poly.entity_id
_entity_poly.type
_entity_poly.pdbx_seq_one_letter_code
_entity_poly.pdbx_strand_id
1 'polypeptide(L)'
;QQATLFVALSKVDAELRAVLERDGVTLRDYREVADALRTVPSGASLLVDPARVTSGLLDNLDSAVKLVEGLNPTTLAKSQKSEADAQHIRKAMEQDGAALCEFFAWLESAWGRERITELTIDEKLTAARERRPDYVSLSFNTIAAFNANGAMPHYHATEE
;
A
#
# COMPACT_ATOMS: atom_id res chain seq x y z
N GLN A 1 2.19 28.02 5.13
CA GLN A 1 1.80 26.67 5.61
C GLN A 1 3.09 25.88 5.80
N GLN A 2 3.19 25.09 6.87
CA GLN A 2 4.38 24.27 7.16
C GLN A 2 3.97 22.80 7.13
N ALA A 3 4.72 21.97 6.40
CA ALA A 3 4.53 20.52 6.36
C ALA A 3 5.76 19.83 6.95
N THR A 4 5.56 18.87 7.84
CA THR A 4 6.65 18.06 8.42
C THR A 4 6.34 16.59 8.23
N LEU A 5 7.28 15.86 7.65
CA LEU A 5 7.20 14.42 7.44
C LEU A 5 8.17 13.71 8.39
N PHE A 6 7.63 12.90 9.29
CA PHE A 6 8.38 12.04 10.19
C PHE A 6 8.59 10.69 9.52
N VAL A 7 9.83 10.34 9.21
CA VAL A 7 10.19 9.12 8.48
C VAL A 7 11.58 8.64 8.90
N ALA A 8 11.86 7.35 8.73
CA ALA A 8 13.24 6.87 8.86
C ALA A 8 14.09 7.54 7.76
N LEU A 9 15.02 8.40 8.16
CA LEU A 9 15.77 9.23 7.20
C LEU A 9 16.62 8.40 6.22
N SER A 10 16.97 7.15 6.59
CA SER A 10 17.65 6.19 5.72
C SER A 10 16.79 5.68 4.55
N LYS A 11 15.47 5.93 4.56
CA LYS A 11 14.54 5.59 3.47
C LYS A 11 14.39 6.69 2.43
N VAL A 12 15.01 7.85 2.65
CA VAL A 12 14.92 9.01 1.76
C VAL A 12 16.32 9.35 1.26
N ASP A 13 16.57 9.09 -0.01
CA ASP A 13 17.83 9.44 -0.66
C ASP A 13 17.96 10.96 -0.89
N ALA A 14 19.12 11.38 -1.40
CA ALA A 14 19.43 12.79 -1.62
C ALA A 14 18.53 13.44 -2.69
N GLU A 15 18.12 12.68 -3.71
CA GLU A 15 17.28 13.19 -4.79
C GLU A 15 15.86 13.46 -4.29
N LEU A 16 15.25 12.47 -3.63
CA LEU A 16 13.91 12.61 -3.05
C LEU A 16 13.88 13.68 -1.95
N ARG A 17 14.94 13.78 -1.14
CA ARG A 17 15.07 14.87 -0.16
C ARG A 17 15.00 16.24 -0.82
N ALA A 18 15.77 16.46 -1.90
CA ALA A 18 15.77 17.74 -2.59
C ALA A 18 14.39 18.08 -3.20
N VAL A 19 13.68 17.08 -3.71
CA VAL A 19 12.29 17.24 -4.20
C VAL A 19 11.37 17.68 -3.06
N LEU A 20 11.39 16.97 -1.92
CA LEU A 20 10.54 17.28 -0.77
C LEU A 20 10.83 18.66 -0.17
N GLU A 21 12.11 19.04 -0.08
CA GLU A 21 12.51 20.36 0.40
C GLU A 21 12.02 21.48 -0.53
N ARG A 22 12.10 21.28 -1.85
CA ARG A 22 11.55 22.22 -2.85
C ARG A 22 10.03 22.34 -2.73
N ASP A 23 9.34 21.27 -2.38
CA ASP A 23 7.90 21.25 -2.14
C ASP A 23 7.51 21.81 -0.75
N GLY A 24 8.49 22.27 0.04
CA GLY A 24 8.28 22.87 1.36
C GLY A 24 8.04 21.87 2.49
N VAL A 25 8.40 20.60 2.28
CA VAL A 25 8.28 19.53 3.28
C VAL A 25 9.57 19.41 4.08
N THR A 26 9.49 19.65 5.39
CA THR A 26 10.60 19.41 6.31
C THR A 26 10.64 17.95 6.72
N LEU A 27 11.79 17.29 6.54
CA LEU A 27 12.00 15.92 7.01
C LEU A 27 12.50 15.91 8.46
N ARG A 28 11.92 15.02 9.28
CA ARG A 28 12.40 14.70 10.62
C ARG A 28 12.47 13.19 10.82
N ASP A 29 13.32 12.75 11.73
CA ASP A 29 13.41 11.34 12.06
C ASP A 29 12.08 10.87 12.68
N TYR A 30 11.64 9.66 12.31
CA TYR A 30 10.40 9.09 12.81
C TYR A 30 10.30 9.09 14.34
N ARG A 31 11.43 8.93 15.04
CA ARG A 31 11.49 8.91 16.51
C ARG A 31 11.16 10.25 17.15
N GLU A 32 11.23 11.35 16.41
CA GLU A 32 10.92 12.70 16.90
C GLU A 32 9.42 12.99 16.95
N VAL A 33 8.55 12.11 16.42
CA VAL A 33 7.10 12.36 16.34
C VAL A 33 6.47 12.62 17.71
N ALA A 34 6.88 11.87 18.73
CA ALA A 34 6.35 12.02 20.09
C ALA A 34 6.71 13.39 20.69
N ASP A 35 7.96 13.80 20.55
CA ASP A 35 8.43 15.11 21.04
C ASP A 35 7.74 16.24 20.27
N ALA A 36 7.55 16.10 18.96
CA ALA A 36 6.82 17.09 18.18
C ALA A 36 5.35 17.23 18.62
N LEU A 37 4.66 16.12 18.92
CA LEU A 37 3.29 16.16 19.43
C LEU A 37 3.20 16.89 20.79
N ARG A 38 4.19 16.74 21.67
CA ARG A 38 4.26 17.46 22.95
C ARG A 38 4.39 18.97 22.79
N THR A 39 4.87 19.44 21.64
CA THR A 39 4.98 20.89 21.34
C THR A 39 3.70 21.50 20.78
N VAL A 40 2.67 20.68 20.49
CA VAL A 40 1.38 21.20 20.04
C VAL A 40 0.78 22.06 21.16
N PRO A 41 0.45 23.34 20.90
CA PRO A 41 -0.01 24.23 21.96
C PRO A 41 -1.30 23.77 22.63
N SER A 42 -1.39 23.93 23.95
CA SER A 42 -2.64 23.77 24.69
C SER A 42 -3.76 24.64 24.08
N GLY A 43 -4.97 24.09 23.96
CA GLY A 43 -6.10 24.76 23.32
C GLY A 43 -6.10 24.73 21.79
N ALA A 44 -5.06 24.20 21.15
CA ALA A 44 -5.07 23.93 19.71
C ALA A 44 -6.12 22.87 19.36
N SER A 45 -6.56 22.85 18.10
CA SER A 45 -7.42 21.78 17.57
C SER A 45 -6.63 20.91 16.61
N LEU A 46 -6.73 19.60 16.77
CA LEU A 46 -6.04 18.62 15.93
C LEU A 46 -7.07 17.68 15.28
N LEU A 47 -7.07 17.63 13.95
CA LEU A 47 -7.86 16.65 13.20
C LEU A 47 -7.22 15.27 13.34
N VAL A 48 -8.00 14.29 13.80
CA VAL A 48 -7.57 12.90 13.95
C VAL A 48 -8.57 11.96 13.30
N ASP A 49 -8.04 10.96 12.59
CA ASP A 49 -8.86 9.86 12.05
C ASP A 49 -8.81 8.70 13.06
N PRO A 50 -9.90 8.45 13.81
CA PRO A 50 -9.90 7.45 14.88
C PRO A 50 -9.72 6.01 14.35
N ALA A 51 -9.93 5.77 13.06
CA ALA A 51 -9.69 4.46 12.45
C ALA A 51 -8.21 4.22 12.09
N ARG A 52 -7.36 5.25 12.17
CA ARG A 52 -5.97 5.23 11.68
C ARG A 52 -4.94 5.67 12.70
N VAL A 53 -5.27 6.62 13.56
CA VAL A 53 -4.34 7.17 14.57
C VAL A 53 -4.39 6.32 15.83
N THR A 54 -3.23 5.86 16.31
CA THR A 54 -3.12 5.05 17.52
C THR A 54 -3.24 5.91 18.78
N SER A 55 -3.85 5.37 19.83
CA SER A 55 -3.94 6.06 21.14
C SER A 55 -2.56 6.44 21.68
N GLY A 56 -1.56 5.55 21.54
CA GLY A 56 -0.21 5.81 22.02
C GLY A 56 0.49 7.02 21.37
N LEU A 57 0.10 7.44 20.16
CA LEU A 57 0.56 8.72 19.61
C LEU A 57 -0.15 9.89 20.29
N LEU A 58 -1.46 9.80 20.47
CA LEU A 58 -2.29 10.84 21.10
C LEU A 58 -1.92 11.08 22.57
N ASP A 59 -1.42 10.06 23.27
CA ASP A 59 -0.96 10.19 24.66
C ASP A 59 0.22 11.17 24.83
N ASN A 60 0.88 11.57 23.73
CA ASN A 60 1.93 12.60 23.77
C ASN A 60 1.39 14.03 23.66
N LEU A 61 0.10 14.21 23.40
CA LEU A 61 -0.54 15.53 23.35
C LEU A 61 -0.84 16.04 24.75
N ASP A 62 -0.81 17.36 24.91
CA ASP A 62 -1.37 18.00 26.10
C ASP A 62 -2.89 17.77 26.18
N SER A 63 -3.41 17.53 27.39
CA SER A 63 -4.83 17.23 27.61
C SER A 63 -5.79 18.35 27.21
N ALA A 64 -5.31 19.59 27.06
CA ALA A 64 -6.11 20.71 26.58
C ALA A 64 -6.13 20.82 25.05
N VAL A 65 -5.44 19.94 24.31
CA VAL A 65 -5.58 19.85 22.85
C VAL A 65 -6.94 19.26 22.50
N LYS A 66 -7.73 20.00 21.73
CA LYS A 66 -9.04 19.56 21.27
C LYS A 66 -8.88 18.61 20.08
N LEU A 67 -9.24 17.35 20.26
CA LEU A 67 -9.35 16.41 19.14
C LEU A 67 -10.61 16.70 18.34
N VAL A 68 -10.44 16.87 17.04
CA VAL A 68 -11.52 16.93 16.06
C VAL A 68 -11.49 15.61 15.32
N GLU A 69 -12.48 14.76 15.54
CA GLU A 69 -12.53 13.46 14.86
C GLU A 69 -13.09 13.62 13.44
N GLY A 70 -12.41 13.02 12.48
CA GLY A 70 -12.87 13.04 11.10
C GLY A 70 -11.97 12.24 10.17
N LEU A 71 -12.52 11.90 9.00
CA LEU A 71 -11.76 11.22 7.96
C LEU A 71 -10.56 12.07 7.54
N ASN A 72 -9.40 11.45 7.37
CA ASN A 72 -8.26 12.15 6.77
C ASN A 72 -8.68 12.72 5.38
N PRO A 73 -8.55 14.04 5.11
CA PRO A 73 -9.00 14.65 3.86
C PRO A 73 -8.39 14.01 2.61
N THR A 74 -7.17 13.47 2.73
CA THR A 74 -6.50 12.77 1.64
C THR A 74 -7.22 11.49 1.22
N THR A 75 -8.03 10.87 2.09
CA THR A 75 -8.83 9.69 1.76
C THR A 75 -9.88 10.00 0.71
N LEU A 76 -10.63 11.10 0.89
CA LEU A 76 -11.62 11.53 -0.11
C LEU A 76 -10.92 11.97 -1.40
N ALA A 77 -9.85 12.76 -1.28
CA ALA A 77 -9.10 13.23 -2.45
C ALA A 77 -8.57 12.06 -3.29
N LYS A 78 -7.94 11.05 -2.68
CA LYS A 78 -7.39 9.90 -3.42
C LYS A 78 -8.44 8.90 -3.90
N SER A 79 -9.68 8.97 -3.42
CA SER A 79 -10.78 8.13 -3.91
C SER A 79 -11.29 8.56 -5.28
N GLN A 80 -11.09 9.84 -5.63
CA GLN A 80 -11.49 10.42 -6.91
C GLN A 80 -10.29 10.45 -7.84
N LYS A 81 -10.14 9.39 -8.65
CA LYS A 81 -9.05 9.30 -9.62
C LYS A 81 -9.17 10.40 -10.67
N SER A 82 -8.05 11.04 -10.99
CA SER A 82 -7.97 11.93 -12.15
C SER A 82 -8.03 11.12 -13.45
N GLU A 83 -8.26 11.79 -14.58
CA GLU A 83 -8.23 11.12 -15.88
C GLU A 83 -6.83 10.50 -16.16
N ALA A 84 -5.76 11.17 -15.75
CA ALA A 84 -4.40 10.65 -15.87
C ALA A 84 -4.20 9.36 -15.04
N ASP A 85 -4.72 9.33 -13.79
CA ASP A 85 -4.69 8.12 -12.96
C ASP A 85 -5.48 6.98 -13.60
N ALA A 86 -6.68 7.28 -14.14
CA ALA A 86 -7.52 6.29 -14.79
C ALA A 86 -6.84 5.70 -16.04
N GLN A 87 -6.16 6.53 -16.84
CA GLN A 87 -5.38 6.08 -17.99
C GLN A 87 -4.19 5.21 -17.56
N HIS A 88 -3.50 5.57 -16.49
CA HIS A 88 -2.40 4.76 -15.95
C HIS A 88 -2.91 3.39 -15.46
N ILE A 89 -4.03 3.35 -14.73
CA ILE A 89 -4.67 2.11 -14.27
C ILE A 89 -5.04 1.22 -15.46
N ARG A 90 -5.62 1.78 -16.54
CA ARG A 90 -5.96 1.00 -17.75
C ARG A 90 -4.72 0.34 -18.35
N LYS A 91 -3.61 1.06 -18.47
CA LYS A 91 -2.34 0.51 -18.98
C LYS A 91 -1.81 -0.61 -18.07
N ALA A 92 -1.85 -0.42 -16.75
CA ALA A 92 -1.45 -1.47 -15.80
C ALA A 92 -2.34 -2.72 -15.95
N MET A 93 -3.65 -2.55 -16.16
CA MET A 93 -4.59 -3.66 -16.37
C MET A 93 -4.44 -4.34 -17.73
N GLU A 94 -4.04 -3.62 -18.77
CA GLU A 94 -3.65 -4.26 -20.05
C GLU A 94 -2.45 -5.19 -19.86
N GLN A 95 -1.45 -4.78 -19.07
CA GLN A 95 -0.31 -5.63 -18.75
C GLN A 95 -0.69 -6.82 -17.87
N ASP A 96 -1.50 -6.63 -16.83
CA ASP A 96 -1.98 -7.76 -15.99
C ASP A 96 -2.85 -8.73 -16.81
N GLY A 97 -3.68 -8.22 -17.72
CA GLY A 97 -4.44 -9.04 -18.67
C GLY A 97 -3.54 -9.87 -19.57
N ALA A 98 -2.45 -9.29 -20.10
CA ALA A 98 -1.47 -10.05 -20.87
C ALA A 98 -0.77 -11.14 -20.03
N ALA A 99 -0.44 -10.86 -18.77
CA ALA A 99 0.12 -11.85 -17.85
C ALA A 99 -0.86 -13.00 -17.57
N LEU A 100 -2.15 -12.70 -17.39
CA LEU A 100 -3.21 -13.70 -17.23
C LEU A 100 -3.35 -14.57 -18.48
N CYS A 101 -3.37 -13.98 -19.68
CA CYS A 101 -3.42 -14.73 -20.94
C CYS A 101 -2.23 -15.69 -21.07
N GLU A 102 -1.01 -15.22 -20.77
CA GLU A 102 0.19 -16.06 -20.79
C GLU A 102 0.10 -17.21 -19.77
N PHE A 103 -0.31 -16.91 -18.54
CA PHE A 103 -0.50 -17.89 -17.49
C PHE A 103 -1.54 -18.95 -17.89
N PHE A 104 -2.70 -18.56 -18.42
CA PHE A 104 -3.74 -19.49 -18.83
C PHE A 104 -3.31 -20.34 -20.03
N ALA A 105 -2.59 -19.76 -21.00
CA ALA A 105 -2.02 -20.54 -22.10
C ALA A 105 -1.04 -21.62 -21.60
N TRP A 106 -0.21 -21.30 -20.61
CA TRP A 106 0.63 -22.31 -19.94
C TRP A 106 -0.23 -23.35 -19.21
N LEU A 107 -1.21 -22.92 -18.41
CA LEU A 107 -2.05 -23.81 -17.61
C LEU A 107 -2.77 -24.84 -18.49
N GLU A 108 -3.38 -24.39 -19.59
CA GLU A 108 -4.03 -25.27 -20.57
C GLU A 108 -3.06 -26.29 -21.18
N SER A 109 -1.82 -25.86 -21.46
CA SER A 109 -0.80 -26.74 -22.03
C SER A 109 -0.28 -27.79 -21.04
N ALA A 110 -0.24 -27.48 -19.75
CA ALA A 110 0.25 -28.34 -18.68
C ALA A 110 -0.85 -29.25 -18.09
N TRP A 111 -2.12 -28.87 -18.27
CA TRP A 111 -3.26 -29.58 -17.68
C TRP A 111 -3.31 -31.05 -18.08
N GLY A 112 -3.33 -31.94 -17.08
CA GLY A 112 -3.33 -33.39 -17.30
C GLY A 112 -2.00 -33.96 -17.82
N ARG A 113 -0.97 -33.14 -17.97
CA ARG A 113 0.38 -33.54 -18.39
C ARG A 113 1.41 -33.41 -17.28
N GLU A 114 1.22 -32.45 -16.38
CA GLU A 114 2.08 -32.17 -15.24
C GLU A 114 1.30 -32.16 -13.94
N ARG A 115 1.98 -32.39 -12.81
CA ARG A 115 1.39 -32.16 -11.49
C ARG A 115 1.35 -30.67 -11.22
N ILE A 116 0.16 -30.14 -10.96
CA ILE A 116 -0.08 -28.74 -10.65
C ILE A 116 -0.67 -28.67 -9.25
N THR A 117 -0.07 -27.87 -8.38
CA THR A 117 -0.61 -27.54 -7.04
C THR A 117 -1.07 -26.08 -7.01
N GLU A 118 -1.77 -25.69 -5.95
CA GLU A 118 -2.12 -24.29 -5.70
C GLU A 118 -0.88 -23.39 -5.61
N LEU A 119 0.22 -23.89 -5.04
CA LEU A 119 1.51 -23.18 -5.05
C LEU A 119 2.06 -23.03 -6.47
N THR A 120 1.97 -24.06 -7.31
CA THR A 120 2.39 -23.95 -8.73
C THR A 120 1.60 -22.85 -9.45
N ILE A 121 0.30 -22.68 -9.13
CA ILE A 121 -0.51 -21.61 -9.70
C ILE A 121 0.02 -20.23 -9.28
N ASP A 122 0.30 -20.03 -7.99
CA ASP A 122 0.86 -18.77 -7.48
C ASP A 122 2.21 -18.45 -8.14
N GLU A 123 3.14 -19.40 -8.14
CA GLU A 123 4.47 -19.24 -8.74
C GLU A 123 4.39 -18.87 -10.23
N LYS A 124 3.57 -19.58 -11.00
CA LYS A 124 3.47 -19.38 -12.46
C LYS A 124 2.79 -18.07 -12.81
N LEU A 125 1.72 -17.70 -12.09
CA LEU A 125 1.03 -16.43 -12.30
C LEU A 125 1.91 -15.25 -11.88
N THR A 126 2.59 -15.36 -10.74
CA THR A 126 3.52 -14.33 -10.26
C THR A 126 4.66 -14.13 -11.25
N ALA A 127 5.26 -15.21 -11.75
CA ALA A 127 6.31 -15.10 -12.76
C ALA A 127 5.82 -14.43 -14.06
N ALA A 128 4.57 -14.69 -14.48
CA ALA A 128 3.98 -14.03 -15.66
C ALA A 128 3.79 -12.52 -15.43
N ARG A 129 3.43 -12.12 -14.21
CA ARG A 129 3.32 -10.71 -13.79
C ARG A 129 4.69 -10.03 -13.69
N GLU A 130 5.70 -10.70 -13.14
CA GLU A 130 7.07 -10.19 -13.04
C GLU A 130 7.70 -9.85 -14.38
N ARG A 131 7.29 -10.52 -15.46
CA ARG A 131 7.73 -10.22 -16.83
C ARG A 131 7.10 -8.97 -17.42
N ARG A 132 6.07 -8.39 -16.78
CA ARG A 132 5.39 -7.18 -17.28
C ARG A 132 6.24 -5.94 -17.00
N PRO A 133 6.24 -4.94 -17.91
CA PRO A 133 6.90 -3.67 -17.63
C PRO A 133 6.29 -3.01 -16.39
N ASP A 134 7.13 -2.30 -15.63
CA ASP A 134 6.76 -1.57 -14.42
C ASP A 134 6.17 -2.43 -13.28
N TYR A 135 6.33 -3.75 -13.33
CA TYR A 135 5.99 -4.62 -12.20
C TYR A 135 6.85 -4.27 -10.98
N VAL A 136 6.20 -4.11 -9.82
CA VAL A 136 6.86 -3.83 -8.54
C VAL A 136 6.80 -5.04 -7.62
N SER A 137 5.59 -5.53 -7.36
CA SER A 137 5.29 -6.66 -6.48
C SER A 137 3.83 -7.07 -6.64
N LEU A 138 3.45 -8.22 -6.07
CA LEU A 138 2.05 -8.56 -5.88
C LEU A 138 1.35 -7.54 -4.97
N SER A 139 0.12 -7.16 -5.32
CA SER A 139 -0.70 -6.29 -4.49
C SER A 139 -1.25 -7.00 -3.24
N PHE A 140 -1.36 -8.33 -3.30
CA PHE A 140 -1.65 -9.26 -2.20
C PHE A 140 -1.29 -10.68 -2.65
N ASN A 141 -1.22 -11.64 -1.71
CA ASN A 141 -0.91 -13.03 -2.03
C ASN A 141 -1.95 -13.63 -2.98
N THR A 142 -1.51 -14.39 -3.99
CA THR A 142 -2.43 -15.08 -4.89
C THR A 142 -3.31 -16.05 -4.12
N ILE A 143 -4.63 -15.97 -4.33
CA ILE A 143 -5.59 -16.95 -3.81
C ILE A 143 -5.78 -18.01 -4.89
N ALA A 144 -4.97 -19.06 -4.83
CA ALA A 144 -5.13 -20.26 -5.65
C ALA A 144 -5.77 -21.34 -4.77
N ALA A 145 -7.02 -21.70 -5.07
CA ALA A 145 -7.80 -22.60 -4.23
C ALA A 145 -8.50 -23.69 -5.07
N PHE A 146 -8.37 -24.95 -4.67
CA PHE A 146 -8.90 -26.12 -5.33
C PHE A 146 -9.86 -26.90 -4.41
N ASN A 147 -10.99 -27.33 -4.97
CA ASN A 147 -12.03 -28.10 -4.28
C ASN A 147 -12.47 -27.44 -2.95
N ALA A 148 -12.32 -28.12 -1.81
CA ALA A 148 -12.75 -27.62 -0.50
C ALA A 148 -12.05 -26.31 -0.10
N ASN A 149 -10.83 -26.09 -0.60
CA ASN A 149 -10.11 -24.85 -0.34
C ASN A 149 -10.81 -23.63 -0.95
N GLY A 150 -11.54 -23.83 -2.07
CA GLY A 150 -12.31 -22.78 -2.73
C GLY A 150 -13.50 -22.26 -1.92
N ALA A 151 -13.87 -22.92 -0.82
CA ALA A 151 -14.90 -22.44 0.10
C ALA A 151 -14.39 -21.35 1.07
N MET A 152 -13.07 -21.08 1.10
CA MET A 152 -12.44 -20.13 2.03
C MET A 152 -12.04 -18.82 1.31
N PRO A 153 -12.71 -17.68 1.60
CA PRO A 153 -12.46 -16.42 0.89
C PRO A 153 -11.03 -15.86 1.01
N HIS A 154 -10.33 -16.17 2.11
CA HIS A 154 -8.96 -15.73 2.38
C HIS A 154 -8.01 -16.92 2.47
N TYR A 155 -8.26 -17.97 1.69
CA TYR A 155 -7.36 -19.11 1.60
C TYR A 155 -5.96 -18.69 1.17
N HIS A 156 -4.96 -19.31 1.79
CA HIS A 156 -3.57 -19.17 1.41
C HIS A 156 -2.95 -20.56 1.37
N ALA A 157 -2.46 -20.95 0.19
CA ALA A 157 -1.79 -22.22 0.01
C ALA A 157 -0.45 -22.24 0.77
N THR A 158 -0.17 -23.35 1.42
CA THR A 158 1.10 -23.63 2.11
C THR A 158 1.77 -24.84 1.47
N GLU A 159 3.01 -25.15 1.89
CA GLU A 159 3.72 -26.36 1.43
C GLU A 159 3.06 -27.67 1.90
N GLU A 160 2.33 -27.60 3.03
CA GLU A 160 1.47 -28.66 3.57
C GLU A 160 0.19 -28.85 2.75
#